data_AF-A0A2T4Z794-F1
#
_entry.id   AF-A0A2T4Z794-F1
#
_cell.length_a   1.000
_cell.length_b   1.000
_cell.length_c   1.000
_cell.angle_alpha   90.00
_cell.angle_beta   90.00
_cell.angle_gamma   90.00
#
_symmetry.space_group_name_H-M   'P 1'
#
loop_
_entity.id
_entity.type
_entity.pdbx_description
1 polymer ?
#
loop_
_entity_poly.entity_id
_entity_poly.type
_entity_poly.pdbx_seq_one_letter_code
_entity_poly.pdbx_strand_id
1 'polypeptide(L)'
;MLQSRNRWVAISSLLITGVCYAAAGGSIIRLINNLFMVGMILLMVAGLYTVISGGFFTLFSKGFRSLFLSKSEREYGGYDEPLNDDGAQPQSRSQQVKQVAAIAFITGLILTVLSFLLILI
;
A
#
# COMPACT_ATOMS: atom_id res chain seq x y z
N MET A 1 15.63 10.61 5.15
CA MET A 1 14.71 9.65 4.48
C MET A 1 13.52 10.32 3.78
N LEU A 2 12.92 11.40 4.30
CA LEU A 2 11.78 12.07 3.65
C LEU A 2 12.12 12.75 2.30
N GLN A 3 13.27 13.41 2.19
CA GLN A 3 13.69 14.06 0.94
C GLN A 3 13.96 13.08 -0.20
N SER A 4 14.54 11.92 0.07
CA SER A 4 14.73 10.87 -0.94
C SER A 4 13.38 10.31 -1.38
N ARG A 5 12.45 10.06 -0.45
CA ARG A 5 11.11 9.54 -0.75
C ARG A 5 10.31 10.48 -1.68
N ASN A 6 10.30 11.78 -1.39
CA ASN A 6 9.55 12.74 -2.22
C ASN A 6 10.12 12.87 -3.64
N ARG A 7 11.44 12.78 -3.80
CA ARG A 7 12.08 12.74 -5.14
C ARG A 7 11.66 11.51 -5.92
N TRP A 8 11.63 10.34 -5.28
CA TRP A 8 11.20 9.11 -5.94
C TRP A 8 9.73 9.14 -6.36
N VAL A 9 8.83 9.69 -5.54
CA VAL A 9 7.42 9.91 -5.90
C VAL A 9 7.30 10.83 -7.12
N ALA A 10 8.04 11.93 -7.13
CA ALA A 10 8.01 12.87 -8.25
C ALA A 10 8.49 12.20 -9.55
N ILE A 11 9.62 11.48 -9.49
CA ILE A 11 10.19 10.76 -10.63
C ILE A 11 9.22 9.69 -11.15
N SER A 12 8.65 8.86 -10.28
CA SER A 12 7.70 7.83 -10.69
C SER A 12 6.43 8.43 -11.31
N SER A 13 5.88 9.49 -10.71
CA SER A 13 4.68 10.15 -11.24
C SER A 13 4.93 10.76 -12.63
N LEU A 14 6.06 11.43 -12.84
CA LEU A 14 6.45 12.02 -14.13
C LEU A 14 6.64 10.94 -15.18
N LEU A 15 7.35 9.86 -14.84
CA LEU A 15 7.61 8.75 -15.76
C LEU A 15 6.31 8.07 -16.18
N ILE A 16 5.44 7.73 -15.23
CA ILE A 16 4.15 7.08 -15.53
C ILE A 16 3.26 7.98 -16.37
N THR A 17 3.19 9.27 -16.04
CA THR A 17 2.40 10.24 -16.82
C THR A 17 2.94 10.36 -18.25
N GLY A 18 4.26 10.40 -18.43
CA GLY A 18 4.90 10.42 -19.74
C GLY A 18 4.62 9.16 -20.57
N VAL A 19 4.68 7.98 -19.95
CA VAL A 19 4.33 6.70 -20.60
C VAL A 19 2.85 6.68 -21.00
N CYS A 20 1.96 7.13 -20.13
CA CYS A 20 0.53 7.20 -20.44
C CYS A 20 0.23 8.20 -21.56
N TYR A 21 0.95 9.33 -21.60
CA TYR A 21 0.86 10.32 -22.67
C TYR A 21 1.32 9.76 -24.03
N ALA A 22 2.48 9.09 -24.07
CA ALA A 22 2.95 8.42 -25.26
C ALA A 22 1.96 7.33 -25.74
N ALA A 23 1.44 6.52 -24.82
CA ALA A 23 0.47 5.47 -25.12
C ALA A 23 -0.91 6.00 -25.57
N ALA A 24 -1.30 7.20 -25.12
CA ALA A 24 -2.57 7.82 -25.47
C ALA A 24 -2.59 8.39 -26.90
N GLY A 25 -1.42 8.61 -27.53
CA GLY A 25 -1.32 9.10 -28.91
C GLY A 25 -2.01 10.46 -29.12
N GLY A 26 -2.00 11.33 -28.11
CA GLY A 26 -2.63 12.65 -28.16
C GLY A 26 -4.14 12.68 -27.85
N SER A 27 -4.79 11.53 -27.62
CA SER A 27 -6.19 11.50 -27.18
C SER A 27 -6.31 11.76 -25.68
N ILE A 28 -6.90 12.89 -25.31
CA ILE A 28 -7.13 13.29 -23.90
C ILE A 28 -7.96 12.23 -23.16
N ILE A 29 -8.99 11.68 -23.80
CA ILE A 29 -9.86 10.65 -23.20
C ILE A 29 -9.09 9.36 -22.91
N ARG A 30 -8.21 8.92 -23.83
CA ARG A 30 -7.36 7.75 -23.59
C ARG A 30 -6.32 8.03 -22.50
N LEU A 31 -5.78 9.24 -22.46
CA LEU A 31 -4.85 9.67 -21.42
C LEU A 31 -5.50 9.57 -20.04
N ILE A 32 -6.69 10.14 -19.88
CA ILE A 32 -7.48 10.09 -18.63
C ILE A 32 -7.71 8.65 -18.19
N ASN A 33 -8.19 7.80 -19.10
CA ASN A 33 -8.46 6.39 -18.81
C ASN A 33 -7.19 5.62 -18.42
N ASN A 34 -6.08 5.86 -19.11
CA ASN A 34 -4.80 5.21 -18.82
C ASN A 34 -4.27 5.67 -17.45
N LEU A 35 -4.29 6.97 -17.13
CA LEU A 35 -3.89 7.49 -15.82
C LEU A 35 -4.76 6.90 -14.71
N PHE A 36 -6.07 6.83 -14.92
CA PHE A 36 -7.00 6.28 -13.95
C PHE A 36 -6.73 4.80 -13.67
N MET A 37 -6.63 3.98 -14.73
CA MET A 37 -6.35 2.55 -14.58
C MET A 37 -5.01 2.30 -13.89
N VAL A 38 -3.95 2.97 -14.32
CA VAL A 38 -2.62 2.79 -13.73
C VAL A 38 -2.60 3.26 -12.28
N GLY A 39 -3.23 4.40 -11.97
CA GLY A 39 -3.37 4.90 -10.60
C GLY A 39 -4.11 3.92 -9.69
N MET A 40 -5.23 3.36 -10.15
CA MET A 40 -6.01 2.36 -9.42
C MET A 40 -5.24 1.07 -9.17
N ILE A 41 -4.50 0.57 -10.18
CA ILE A 41 -3.66 -0.62 -10.03
C ILE A 41 -2.57 -0.39 -8.98
N LEU A 42 -1.90 0.78 -9.00
CA LEU A 42 -0.90 1.16 -8.01
C LEU A 42 -1.47 1.21 -6.60
N LEU A 43 -2.65 1.82 -6.44
CA LEU A 43 -3.36 1.86 -5.15
C LEU A 43 -3.75 0.47 -4.66
N MET A 44 -4.25 -0.39 -5.55
CA MET A 44 -4.63 -1.76 -5.22
C MET A 44 -3.42 -2.58 -4.76
N VAL A 45 -2.30 -2.51 -5.47
CA VAL A 45 -1.05 -3.20 -5.09
C VAL A 45 -0.51 -2.67 -3.77
N ALA A 46 -0.49 -1.35 -3.58
CA ALA A 46 -0.05 -0.76 -2.32
C ALA A 46 -0.95 -1.16 -1.14
N GLY A 47 -2.28 -1.14 -1.34
CA GLY A 47 -3.26 -1.57 -0.36
C GLY A 47 -3.10 -3.05 0.01
N LEU A 48 -3.00 -3.93 -1.00
CA LEU A 48 -2.78 -5.35 -0.78
C LEU A 48 -1.47 -5.61 -0.01
N TYR A 49 -0.40 -4.92 -0.38
CA TYR A 49 0.87 -5.01 0.34
C TYR A 49 0.74 -4.56 1.80
N THR A 50 0.01 -3.47 2.07
CA THR A 50 -0.20 -3.01 3.45
C THR A 50 -1.01 -4.00 4.29
N VAL A 51 -2.00 -4.67 3.71
CA VAL A 51 -2.78 -5.71 4.40
C VAL A 51 -1.91 -6.93 4.72
N ILE A 52 -1.14 -7.41 3.75
CA ILE A 52 -0.26 -8.58 3.92
C ILE A 52 0.87 -8.27 4.92
N SER A 53 1.56 -7.14 4.73
CA SER A 53 2.75 -6.79 5.52
C SER A 53 2.45 -6.16 6.87
N GLY A 54 1.24 -5.61 7.04
CA GLY A 54 0.75 -5.06 8.30
C GLY A 54 0.32 -6.13 9.30
N GLY A 55 0.35 -7.41 8.93
CA GLY A 55 -0.07 -8.50 9.81
C GLY A 55 -1.58 -8.50 10.06
N PHE A 56 -2.39 -7.95 9.15
CA PHE A 56 -3.86 -7.93 9.27
C PHE A 56 -4.40 -9.33 9.53
N PHE A 57 -3.93 -10.34 8.79
CA PHE A 57 -4.33 -11.73 8.99
C PHE A 57 -3.85 -12.32 10.32
N THR A 58 -2.71 -11.88 10.84
CA THR A 58 -2.20 -12.29 12.16
C THR A 58 -3.05 -11.69 13.28
N LEU A 59 -3.42 -10.41 13.18
CA LEU A 59 -4.30 -9.75 14.13
C LEU A 59 -5.74 -10.27 14.03
N PHE A 60 -6.23 -10.50 12.82
CA PHE A 60 -7.56 -11.07 12.57
C PHE A 60 -7.67 -12.49 13.12
N SER A 61 -6.67 -13.35 12.88
CA SER A 61 -6.67 -14.71 13.43
C SER A 61 -6.54 -14.73 14.95
N LYS A 62 -5.75 -13.83 15.56
CA LYS A 62 -5.71 -13.66 17.03
C LYS A 62 -7.05 -13.18 17.59
N GLY A 63 -7.69 -12.19 16.98
CA GLY A 63 -9.01 -11.69 17.38
C GLY A 63 -10.09 -12.77 17.23
N PHE A 64 -10.12 -13.46 16.09
CA PHE A 64 -11.05 -14.56 15.83
C PHE A 64 -10.84 -15.72 16.81
N ARG A 65 -9.58 -16.11 17.05
CA ARG A 65 -9.23 -17.13 18.05
C ARG A 65 -9.66 -16.69 19.45
N SER A 66 -9.47 -15.43 19.84
CA SER A 66 -9.94 -14.92 21.13
C SER A 66 -11.46 -14.99 21.26
N LEU A 67 -12.22 -14.69 20.21
CA LEU A 67 -13.68 -14.73 20.25
C LEU A 67 -14.24 -16.16 20.24
N PHE A 68 -13.61 -17.07 19.50
CA PHE A 68 -14.06 -18.47 19.42
C PHE A 68 -13.57 -19.32 20.60
N LEU A 69 -12.32 -19.12 21.08
CA LEU A 69 -11.77 -19.86 22.22
C LEU A 69 -12.09 -19.22 23.57
N SER A 70 -12.44 -17.93 23.67
CA SER A 70 -12.88 -17.35 24.96
C SER A 70 -14.18 -17.97 25.49
N LYS A 71 -14.96 -18.67 24.64
CA LYS A 71 -16.10 -19.47 25.12
C LYS A 71 -15.66 -20.82 25.73
N SER A 72 -14.42 -21.25 25.49
CA SER A 72 -13.81 -22.50 25.99
C SER A 72 -12.73 -22.29 27.06
N GLU A 73 -12.10 -21.11 27.13
CA GLU A 73 -10.93 -20.83 27.99
C GLU A 73 -11.25 -19.94 29.22
N ARG A 74 -12.51 -19.78 29.62
CA ARG A 74 -12.81 -19.20 30.95
C ARG A 74 -12.39 -20.10 32.12
N GLU A 75 -11.76 -21.24 31.86
CA GLU A 75 -11.43 -22.24 32.87
C GLU A 75 -9.92 -22.50 33.07
N TYR A 76 -9.01 -22.00 32.22
CA TYR A 76 -7.57 -22.17 32.43
C TYR A 76 -6.82 -20.86 32.20
N GLY A 77 -6.20 -20.39 33.28
CA GLY A 77 -5.71 -19.02 33.41
C GLY A 77 -4.39 -18.72 32.71
N GLY A 78 -4.09 -17.41 32.72
CA GLY A 78 -2.74 -16.86 32.66
C GLY A 78 -2.07 -16.88 31.30
N TYR A 79 -2.23 -15.80 30.53
CA TYR A 79 -1.25 -15.41 29.51
C TYR A 79 -1.07 -13.89 29.51
N ASP A 80 -0.48 -13.38 30.58
CA ASP A 80 0.42 -12.23 30.47
C ASP A 80 1.78 -12.80 30.08
N GLU A 81 2.17 -12.68 28.80
CA GLU A 81 3.55 -12.91 28.39
C GLU A 81 3.97 -11.79 27.42
N PRO A 82 5.12 -11.13 27.69
CA PRO A 82 5.45 -9.85 27.08
C PRO A 82 5.85 -10.00 25.61
N LEU A 83 5.53 -8.96 24.85
CA LEU A 83 5.93 -8.70 23.47
C LEU A 83 7.47 -8.68 23.33
N ASN A 84 8.13 -9.84 23.27
CA ASN A 84 9.50 -9.96 22.78
C ASN A 84 9.57 -11.12 21.78
N ASP A 85 9.23 -10.83 20.53
CA ASP A 85 9.52 -11.70 19.39
C ASP A 85 10.88 -11.29 18.81
N ASP A 86 11.93 -11.73 19.51
CA ASP A 86 13.30 -11.73 19.01
C ASP A 86 13.46 -12.95 18.08
N GLY A 87 13.00 -12.81 16.83
CA GLY A 87 12.99 -13.90 15.84
C GLY A 87 13.27 -13.41 14.42
N ALA A 88 14.55 -13.26 14.07
CA ALA A 88 15.11 -13.12 12.72
C ALA A 88 14.72 -11.87 11.89
N GLN A 89 15.46 -10.77 12.13
CA GLN A 89 15.54 -9.63 11.23
C GLN A 89 16.09 -10.00 9.84
N PRO A 90 15.46 -9.46 8.78
CA PRO A 90 16.18 -8.51 7.94
C PRO A 90 15.46 -7.17 8.03
N GLN A 91 15.74 -6.41 9.09
CA GLN A 91 15.14 -5.10 9.38
C GLN A 91 15.33 -4.10 8.22
N SER A 92 16.39 -4.24 7.43
CA SER A 92 16.65 -3.36 6.29
C SER A 92 15.71 -3.61 5.09
N ARG A 93 15.32 -4.86 4.82
CA ARG A 93 14.40 -5.19 3.71
C ARG A 93 12.97 -4.77 4.04
N SER A 94 12.49 -5.01 5.26
CA SER A 94 11.12 -4.65 5.63
C SER A 94 10.89 -3.13 5.57
N GLN A 95 11.87 -2.33 5.93
CA GLN A 95 11.79 -0.86 5.89
C GLN A 95 11.84 -0.32 4.46
N GLN A 96 12.66 -0.89 3.58
CA GLN A 96 12.70 -0.52 2.16
C GLN A 96 11.38 -0.84 1.45
N VAL A 97 10.82 -2.02 1.69
CA VAL A 97 9.59 -2.44 1.00
C VAL A 97 8.37 -1.64 1.51
N LYS A 98 8.32 -1.28 2.80
CA LYS A 98 7.35 -0.31 3.34
C LYS A 98 7.45 1.06 2.67
N GLN A 99 8.68 1.53 2.38
CA GLN A 99 8.88 2.79 1.67
C GLN A 99 8.40 2.72 0.22
N VAL A 100 8.66 1.61 -0.49
CA VAL A 100 8.17 1.38 -1.86
C VAL A 100 6.65 1.38 -1.90
N ALA A 101 5.99 0.70 -0.96
CA ALA A 101 4.53 0.69 -0.88
C ALA A 101 3.94 2.09 -0.61
N ALA A 102 4.58 2.88 0.26
CA ALA A 102 4.17 4.27 0.50
C ALA A 102 4.35 5.15 -0.75
N ILE A 103 5.44 4.97 -1.50
CA ILE A 103 5.67 5.68 -2.78
C ILE A 103 4.59 5.28 -3.80
N ALA A 104 4.30 3.99 -3.94
CA ALA A 104 3.28 3.47 -4.84
C ALA A 104 1.88 4.02 -4.48
N PHE A 105 1.55 4.07 -3.19
CA PHE A 105 0.29 4.63 -2.71
C PHE A 105 0.15 6.11 -3.05
N ILE A 106 1.15 6.94 -2.71
CA ILE A 106 1.12 8.39 -2.97
C ILE A 106 1.09 8.65 -4.49
N THR A 107 1.89 7.90 -5.26
CA THR A 107 1.94 8.04 -6.72
C THR A 107 0.61 7.67 -7.36
N GLY A 108 0.01 6.55 -6.94
CA GLY A 108 -1.31 6.12 -7.40
C GLY A 108 -2.38 7.17 -7.09
N LEU A 109 -2.38 7.72 -5.88
CA LEU A 109 -3.32 8.76 -5.46
C LEU A 109 -3.18 10.03 -6.31
N ILE A 110 -1.95 10.49 -6.57
CA ILE A 110 -1.69 11.64 -7.44
C ILE A 110 -2.21 11.39 -8.86
N LEU A 111 -1.94 10.21 -9.44
CA LEU A 111 -2.40 9.85 -10.78
C LEU A 111 -3.92 9.82 -10.89
N THR A 112 -4.59 9.26 -9.89
CA THR A 112 -6.06 9.20 -9.85
C THR A 112 -6.66 10.60 -9.71
N VAL A 113 -6.14 11.44 -8.82
CA VAL A 113 -6.58 12.83 -8.68
C VAL A 113 -6.33 13.64 -9.96
N LEU A 114 -5.16 13.47 -10.58
CA LEU A 114 -4.83 14.13 -11.84
C LEU A 114 -5.78 13.72 -12.97
N SER A 115 -6.17 12.44 -13.03
CA SER A 115 -7.18 11.96 -13.97
C SER A 115 -8.54 12.66 -13.78
N PHE A 116 -9.01 12.79 -12.53
CA PHE A 116 -10.26 13.51 -12.24
C PHE A 116 -10.17 15.01 -12.55
N LEU A 117 -9.02 15.65 -12.30
CA LEU A 117 -8.82 17.06 -12.66
C LEU A 117 -8.83 17.27 -14.18
N LEU A 118 -8.24 16.34 -14.94
CA LEU A 118 -8.25 16.36 -16.41
C LEU A 118 -9.65 16.14 -17.01
N ILE A 119 -10.56 15.47 -16.30
CA ILE A 119 -11.97 15.35 -16.71
C ILE A 119 -12.70 16.69 -16.58
N LEU A 120 -12.28 17.54 -15.64
CA LEU A 120 -12.96 18.79 -15.29
C LEU A 120 -12.57 19.98 -16.18
N ILE A 121 -11.55 19.80 -17.03
CA ILE A 121 -11.03 20.78 -18.01
C ILE A 121 -11.53 20.38 -19.40
#